data_AF-A0A956KVA4-F1
#
_entry.id   AF-A0A956KVA4-F1
#
_cell.length_a   1.000
_cell.length_b   1.000
_cell.length_c   1.000
_cell.angle_alpha   90.00
_cell.angle_beta   90.00
_cell.angle_gamma   90.00
#
_symmetry.space_group_name_H-M   'P 1'
#
loop_
_entity.id
_entity.type
_entity.pdbx_description
1 polymer ?
#
loop_
_entity_poly.entity_id
_entity_poly.type
_entity_poly.pdbx_seq_one_letter_code
_entity_poly.pdbx_strand_id
1 'polypeptide(L)'
;MRLQRFYFSHPELFVIPVEHLGERGLSEAYAEALRRARGVSEGWISLFDRAYATYWERAGDLYARAPETWFPPRLQNLAIVVEPERTRPYYQPFHKSSWMLHGSDFDPEVSNVEYAVYQLLHAERLSTSRDMAMAVICGMSYWLERDEAEIAAFVEACGRSPRPDAVVFQR
;
A
#
# COMPACT_ATOMS: atom_id res chain seq x y z
N MET A 1 13.03 19.71 -16.59
CA MET A 1 13.40 18.34 -16.19
C MET A 1 12.11 17.53 -16.14
N ARG A 2 11.98 16.42 -16.89
CA ARG A 2 10.73 15.61 -16.91
C ARG A 2 10.62 14.89 -15.55
N LEU A 3 9.58 15.17 -14.77
CA LEU A 3 9.42 14.66 -13.39
C LEU A 3 9.49 13.12 -13.30
N GLN A 4 9.18 12.41 -14.38
CA GLN A 4 9.38 10.96 -14.52
C GLN A 4 10.79 10.49 -14.16
N ARG A 5 11.82 11.31 -14.44
CA ARG A 5 13.21 10.96 -14.09
C ARG A 5 13.44 10.90 -12.58
N PHE A 6 12.65 11.65 -11.81
CA PHE A 6 12.66 11.63 -10.34
C PHE A 6 11.88 10.42 -9.81
N TYR A 7 10.70 10.12 -10.36
CA TYR A 7 9.85 9.00 -9.92
C TYR A 7 10.54 7.63 -10.04
N PHE A 8 11.41 7.50 -11.05
CA PHE A 8 12.10 6.25 -11.38
C PHE A 8 13.63 6.35 -11.22
N SER A 9 14.14 7.32 -10.47
CA SER A 9 15.60 7.58 -10.37
C SER A 9 16.37 6.45 -9.69
N HIS A 10 15.71 5.68 -8.83
CA HIS A 10 16.33 4.61 -8.05
C HIS A 10 15.92 3.24 -8.62
N PRO A 11 16.84 2.30 -8.83
CA PRO A 11 16.47 0.96 -9.30
C PRO A 11 15.66 0.18 -8.25
N GLU A 12 15.93 0.41 -6.97
CA GLU A 12 15.39 -0.41 -5.87
C GLU A 12 14.00 0.04 -5.38
N LEU A 13 13.57 1.24 -5.78
CA LEU A 13 12.25 1.79 -5.46
C LEU A 13 11.73 2.71 -6.56
N PHE A 14 10.43 2.97 -6.59
CA PHE A 14 9.83 4.05 -7.37
C PHE A 14 8.79 4.79 -6.56
N VAL A 15 8.51 6.03 -6.94
CA VAL A 15 7.49 6.86 -6.30
C VAL A 15 6.26 6.92 -7.18
N ILE A 16 5.09 6.61 -6.66
CA ILE A 16 3.79 6.95 -7.26
C ILE A 16 3.37 8.31 -6.68
N PRO A 17 3.44 9.39 -7.47
CA PRO A 17 3.11 10.72 -7.00
C PRO A 17 1.60 10.88 -6.81
N VAL A 18 1.23 11.72 -5.86
CA VAL A 18 -0.17 12.01 -5.53
C VAL A 18 -0.96 12.55 -6.73
N GLU A 19 -0.32 13.28 -7.63
CA GLU A 19 -0.94 13.85 -8.84
C GLU A 19 -1.33 12.80 -9.88
N HIS A 20 -0.82 11.57 -9.74
CA HIS A 20 -1.13 10.43 -10.59
C HIS A 20 -2.06 9.43 -9.93
N LEU A 21 -2.59 9.76 -8.75
CA LEU A 21 -3.54 8.96 -8.00
C LEU A 21 -4.92 9.64 -7.98
N GLY A 22 -5.95 8.82 -8.05
CA GLY A 22 -7.32 9.18 -7.72
C GLY A 22 -7.96 8.09 -6.88
N GLU A 23 -9.24 8.27 -6.55
CA GLU A 23 -10.00 7.32 -5.72
C GLU A 23 -10.04 5.90 -6.31
N ARG A 24 -9.79 5.75 -7.62
CA ARG A 24 -9.80 4.47 -8.34
C ARG A 24 -8.41 3.93 -8.67
N GLY A 25 -7.34 4.53 -8.14
CA GLY A 25 -5.96 4.13 -8.41
C GLY A 25 -5.23 5.05 -9.37
N LEU A 26 -4.41 4.48 -10.25
CA LEU A 26 -3.49 5.21 -11.11
C LEU A 26 -4.20 5.90 -12.28
N SER A 27 -3.69 7.08 -12.65
CA SER A 27 -3.98 7.64 -13.97
C SER A 27 -3.41 6.75 -15.08
N GLU A 28 -4.15 6.59 -16.18
CA GLU A 28 -3.76 5.74 -17.33
C GLU A 28 -2.36 6.12 -17.87
N ALA A 29 -2.09 7.42 -18.00
CA ALA A 29 -0.80 7.92 -18.47
C ALA A 29 0.36 7.52 -17.55
N TYR A 30 0.12 7.44 -16.24
CA TYR A 30 1.13 7.00 -15.28
C TYR A 30 1.29 5.48 -15.27
N ALA A 31 0.18 4.72 -15.35
CA ALA A 31 0.22 3.27 -15.48
C ALA A 31 1.06 2.82 -16.70
N GLU A 32 0.87 3.45 -17.86
CA GLU A 32 1.69 3.22 -19.06
C GLU A 32 3.16 3.63 -18.87
N ALA A 33 3.43 4.72 -18.16
CA ALA A 33 4.80 5.12 -17.84
C ALA A 33 5.48 4.11 -16.89
N LEU A 34 4.74 3.62 -15.88
CA LEU A 34 5.22 2.65 -14.91
C LEU A 34 5.55 1.31 -15.57
N ARG A 35 4.69 0.80 -16.45
CA ARG A 35 4.97 -0.42 -17.25
C ARG A 35 6.25 -0.28 -18.04
N ARG A 36 6.41 0.82 -18.78
CA ARG A 36 7.61 1.04 -19.62
C ARG A 36 8.88 1.23 -18.80
N ALA A 37 8.81 1.92 -17.66
CA ALA A 37 9.99 2.26 -16.87
C ALA A 37 10.42 1.14 -15.91
N ARG A 38 9.46 0.36 -15.39
CA ARG A 38 9.70 -0.61 -14.31
C ARG A 38 9.34 -2.04 -14.67
N GLY A 39 8.72 -2.27 -15.84
CA GLY A 39 8.32 -3.62 -16.26
C GLY A 39 7.23 -4.24 -15.39
N VAL A 40 6.46 -3.45 -14.64
CA VAL A 40 5.34 -3.98 -13.85
C VAL A 40 4.29 -4.59 -14.78
N SER A 41 3.67 -5.68 -14.34
CA SER A 41 2.65 -6.38 -15.12
C SER A 41 1.32 -5.62 -15.10
N GLU A 42 0.43 -5.95 -16.04
CA GLU A 42 -0.96 -5.48 -16.01
C GLU A 42 -1.70 -5.98 -14.76
N GLY A 43 -1.42 -7.23 -14.34
CA GLY A 43 -1.96 -7.79 -13.10
C GLY A 43 -1.56 -6.99 -11.87
N TRP A 44 -0.33 -6.47 -11.82
CA TRP A 44 0.13 -5.60 -10.74
C TRP A 44 -0.67 -4.30 -10.69
N ILE A 45 -0.87 -3.65 -11.83
CA ILE A 45 -1.64 -2.40 -11.93
C ILE A 45 -3.10 -2.64 -11.57
N SER A 46 -3.71 -3.70 -12.09
CA SER A 46 -5.10 -4.04 -11.79
C SER A 46 -5.30 -4.35 -10.31
N LEU A 47 -4.37 -5.08 -9.67
CA LEU A 47 -4.43 -5.34 -8.24
C LEU A 47 -4.24 -4.05 -7.43
N PHE A 48 -3.28 -3.20 -7.82
CA PHE A 48 -3.08 -1.88 -7.20
C PHE A 48 -4.35 -1.03 -7.27
N ASP A 49 -4.94 -0.85 -8.45
CA ASP A 49 -6.11 0.01 -8.64
C ASP A 49 -7.32 -0.50 -7.84
N ARG A 50 -7.55 -1.83 -7.84
CA ARG A 50 -8.60 -2.47 -7.04
C ARG A 50 -8.37 -2.26 -5.55
N ALA A 51 -7.16 -2.53 -5.06
CA ALA A 51 -6.83 -2.36 -3.65
C ALA A 51 -6.93 -0.88 -3.21
N TYR A 52 -6.51 0.05 -4.06
CA TYR A 52 -6.57 1.48 -3.75
C TYR A 52 -8.02 1.98 -3.70
N ALA A 53 -8.88 1.52 -4.62
CA ALA A 53 -10.31 1.81 -4.59
C ALA A 53 -11.00 1.22 -3.34
N THR A 54 -10.69 -0.03 -3.00
CA THR A 54 -11.21 -0.69 -1.80
C THR A 54 -10.70 -0.03 -0.51
N TYR A 55 -9.45 0.46 -0.49
CA TYR A 55 -8.93 1.30 0.59
C TYR A 55 -9.78 2.58 0.76
N TRP A 56 -10.06 3.29 -0.34
CA TRP A 56 -10.85 4.52 -0.32
C TRP A 56 -12.24 4.30 0.26
N GLU A 57 -12.94 3.27 -0.20
CA GLU A 57 -14.25 2.87 0.29
C GLU A 57 -14.20 2.51 1.78
N ARG A 58 -13.34 1.56 2.16
CA ARG A 58 -13.29 1.05 3.55
C ARG A 58 -12.80 2.10 4.54
N ALA A 59 -11.82 2.92 4.18
CA ALA A 59 -11.37 4.02 5.04
C ALA A 59 -12.45 5.07 5.22
N GLY A 60 -13.20 5.40 4.15
CA GLY A 60 -14.37 6.28 4.22
C GLY A 60 -15.44 5.75 5.19
N ASP A 61 -15.80 4.48 5.06
CA ASP A 61 -16.81 3.84 5.93
C ASP A 61 -16.36 3.74 7.39
N LEU A 62 -15.08 3.46 7.63
CA LEU A 62 -14.52 3.42 8.98
C LEU A 62 -14.49 4.82 9.61
N TYR A 63 -14.11 5.84 8.84
CA TYR A 63 -14.15 7.24 9.28
C TYR A 63 -15.57 7.70 9.61
N ALA A 64 -16.55 7.39 8.76
CA ALA A 64 -17.94 7.76 8.99
C ALA A 64 -18.50 7.19 10.30
N ARG A 65 -18.04 6.00 10.69
CA ARG A 65 -18.49 5.30 11.91
C ARG A 65 -17.70 5.68 13.17
N ALA A 66 -16.41 5.93 13.05
CA ALA A 66 -15.53 6.21 14.17
C ALA A 66 -14.49 7.31 13.83
N PRO A 67 -14.93 8.58 13.67
CA PRO A 67 -14.09 9.68 13.18
C PRO A 67 -12.97 10.09 14.14
N GLU A 68 -13.09 9.77 15.43
CA GLU A 68 -12.03 10.01 16.43
C GLU A 68 -10.92 8.93 16.37
N THR A 69 -11.20 7.80 15.72
CA THR A 69 -10.27 6.68 15.61
C THR A 69 -9.66 6.58 14.22
N TRP A 70 -10.46 6.77 13.17
CA TRP A 70 -10.06 6.64 11.77
C TRP A 70 -9.84 7.99 11.10
N PHE A 71 -9.09 7.99 10.00
CA PHE A 71 -8.87 9.18 9.18
C PHE A 71 -9.75 9.11 7.94
N PRO A 72 -10.20 10.26 7.40
CA PRO A 72 -10.80 10.26 6.07
C PRO A 72 -9.77 9.75 5.05
N PRO A 73 -10.21 9.02 4.01
CA PRO A 73 -9.32 8.57 2.95
C PRO A 73 -8.65 9.79 2.30
N ARG A 74 -7.35 9.64 2.00
CA ARG A 74 -6.56 10.74 1.45
C ARG A 74 -5.61 10.26 0.37
N LEU A 75 -5.39 11.13 -0.61
CA LEU A 75 -4.30 10.94 -1.57
C LEU A 75 -2.98 11.23 -0.87
N GLN A 76 -1.99 10.36 -1.10
CA GLN A 76 -0.64 10.51 -0.57
C GLN A 76 0.36 9.94 -1.57
N ASN A 77 1.57 10.49 -1.63
CA ASN A 77 2.63 9.88 -2.43
C ASN A 77 2.92 8.47 -1.90
N LEU A 78 3.13 7.51 -2.78
CA LEU A 78 3.51 6.15 -2.39
C LEU A 78 4.95 5.89 -2.81
N ALA A 79 5.76 5.35 -1.91
CA ALA A 79 7.09 4.85 -2.20
C ALA A 79 7.01 3.32 -2.26
N ILE A 80 7.18 2.76 -3.45
CA ILE A 80 7.12 1.31 -3.68
C ILE A 80 8.53 0.74 -3.72
N VAL A 81 8.87 -0.07 -2.72
CA VAL A 81 10.17 -0.74 -2.60
C VAL A 81 10.09 -2.09 -3.31
N VAL A 82 10.93 -2.31 -4.33
CA VAL A 82 10.94 -3.55 -5.11
C VAL A 82 12.08 -4.49 -4.75
N GLU A 83 13.17 -3.97 -4.16
CA GLU A 83 14.30 -4.77 -3.70
C GLU A 83 14.56 -4.49 -2.20
N PRO A 84 13.71 -4.97 -1.29
CA PRO A 84 13.77 -4.61 0.14
C PRO A 84 15.06 -5.06 0.82
N GLU A 85 15.71 -6.13 0.36
CA GLU A 85 16.99 -6.60 0.90
C GLU A 85 18.18 -5.70 0.53
N ARG A 86 18.04 -4.94 -0.57
CA ARG A 86 19.06 -4.02 -1.07
C ARG A 86 18.75 -2.57 -0.70
N THR A 87 17.48 -2.28 -0.49
CA THR A 87 17.00 -0.99 0.02
C THR A 87 17.06 -1.00 1.54
N ARG A 88 17.98 -0.26 2.17
CA ARG A 88 17.87 -0.05 3.62
C ARG A 88 16.56 0.72 3.89
N PRO A 89 15.52 0.15 4.53
CA PRO A 89 14.20 0.81 4.62
C PRO A 89 14.20 2.08 5.50
N TYR A 90 15.36 2.45 6.06
CA TYR A 90 15.60 3.72 6.73
C TYR A 90 15.92 4.88 5.78
N TYR A 91 15.65 4.74 4.48
CA TYR A 91 15.76 5.83 3.53
C TYR A 91 14.85 6.99 3.99
N GLN A 92 15.50 8.01 4.56
CA GLN A 92 14.90 9.26 5.04
C GLN A 92 14.28 10.20 3.97
N PRO A 93 14.53 10.12 2.64
CA PRO A 93 14.09 11.20 1.75
C PRO A 93 12.57 11.28 1.56
N PHE A 94 11.81 10.24 1.94
CA PHE A 94 10.35 10.24 1.92
C PHE A 94 9.72 10.20 3.32
N HIS A 95 10.55 10.31 4.36
CA HIS A 95 10.10 10.32 5.74
C HIS A 95 9.15 11.51 5.96
N LYS A 96 7.88 11.21 6.27
CA LYS A 96 6.72 12.13 6.40
C LYS A 96 6.02 12.56 5.10
N SER A 97 6.54 12.27 3.92
CA SER A 97 5.97 12.73 2.64
C SER A 97 5.39 11.62 1.77
N SER A 98 5.56 10.35 2.14
CA SER A 98 5.00 9.21 1.41
C SER A 98 4.64 8.03 2.32
N TRP A 99 3.70 7.19 1.87
CA TRP A 99 3.48 5.86 2.43
C TRP A 99 4.43 4.86 1.80
N MET A 100 5.12 4.09 2.63
CA MET A 100 6.07 3.07 2.16
C MET A 100 5.36 1.72 2.05
N LEU A 101 5.46 1.12 0.88
CA LEU A 101 4.85 -0.16 0.53
C LEU A 101 5.87 -1.00 -0.24
N HIS A 102 5.64 -2.31 -0.31
CA HIS A 102 6.47 -3.22 -1.08
C HIS A 102 5.84 -3.48 -2.45
N GLY A 103 6.67 -3.69 -3.47
CA GLY A 103 6.18 -4.12 -4.79
C GLY A 103 5.37 -5.41 -4.72
N SER A 104 5.74 -6.31 -3.81
CA SER A 104 5.02 -7.57 -3.54
C SER A 104 3.61 -7.37 -2.99
N ASP A 105 3.30 -6.21 -2.39
CA ASP A 105 1.94 -5.94 -1.87
C ASP A 105 0.90 -5.96 -2.98
N PHE A 106 1.32 -5.71 -4.23
CA PHE A 106 0.46 -5.65 -5.40
C PHE A 106 0.84 -6.68 -6.47
N ASP A 107 1.67 -7.67 -6.13
CA ASP A 107 1.97 -8.78 -7.03
C ASP A 107 0.89 -9.87 -6.89
N PRO A 108 0.10 -10.17 -7.95
CA PRO A 108 -0.99 -11.14 -7.86
C PRO A 108 -0.52 -12.57 -7.52
N GLU A 109 0.75 -12.92 -7.75
CA GLU A 109 1.27 -14.26 -7.43
C GLU A 109 1.45 -14.49 -5.93
N VAL A 110 1.69 -13.41 -5.17
CA VAL A 110 2.02 -13.47 -3.73
C VAL A 110 1.12 -12.63 -2.84
N SER A 111 0.17 -11.88 -3.42
CA SER A 111 -0.75 -11.00 -2.72
C SER A 111 -2.19 -11.15 -3.23
N ASN A 112 -3.09 -10.35 -2.66
CA ASN A 112 -4.46 -10.13 -3.10
C ASN A 112 -4.98 -8.77 -2.58
N VAL A 113 -6.24 -8.46 -2.90
CA VAL A 113 -6.87 -7.18 -2.53
C VAL A 113 -6.89 -6.99 -1.02
N GLU A 114 -7.24 -8.01 -0.24
CA GLU A 114 -7.37 -7.91 1.21
C GLU A 114 -6.04 -7.57 1.89
N TYR A 115 -4.96 -8.22 1.45
CA TYR A 115 -3.61 -7.92 1.94
C TYR A 115 -3.17 -6.52 1.53
N ALA A 116 -3.30 -6.17 0.25
CA ALA A 116 -2.90 -4.86 -0.27
C ALA A 116 -3.64 -3.70 0.42
N VAL A 117 -4.95 -3.84 0.64
CA VAL A 117 -5.78 -2.84 1.35
C VAL A 117 -5.31 -2.67 2.79
N TYR A 118 -5.05 -3.79 3.49
CA TYR A 118 -4.54 -3.71 4.85
C TYR A 118 -3.16 -3.04 4.90
N GLN A 119 -2.27 -3.33 3.95
CA GLN A 119 -0.95 -2.67 3.89
C GLN A 119 -1.08 -1.15 3.65
N LEU A 120 -2.06 -0.70 2.85
CA LEU A 120 -2.35 0.73 2.67
C LEU A 120 -2.80 1.39 3.98
N LEU A 121 -3.76 0.79 4.69
CA LEU A 121 -4.22 1.28 5.99
C LEU A 121 -3.09 1.28 7.02
N HIS A 122 -2.31 0.21 7.06
CA HIS A 122 -1.18 0.07 7.97
C HIS A 122 -0.09 1.11 7.69
N ALA A 123 0.24 1.37 6.42
CA ALA A 123 1.18 2.41 6.03
C ALA A 123 0.68 3.81 6.40
N GLU A 124 -0.62 4.08 6.27
CA GLU A 124 -1.23 5.33 6.76
C GLU A 124 -1.03 5.49 8.27
N ARG A 125 -1.36 4.45 9.04
CA ARG A 125 -1.20 4.46 10.49
C ARG A 125 0.24 4.67 10.88
N LEU A 126 1.16 3.91 10.30
CA LEU A 126 2.60 4.00 10.58
C LEU A 126 3.15 5.38 10.24
N SER A 127 2.71 5.99 9.13
CA SER A 127 3.11 7.36 8.77
C SER A 127 2.67 8.41 9.79
N THR A 128 1.56 8.14 10.49
CA THR A 128 0.95 9.06 11.45
C THR A 128 1.47 8.85 12.87
N SER A 129 1.46 7.60 13.37
CA SER A 129 1.87 7.22 14.72
C SER A 129 3.38 7.23 14.92
N ARG A 130 4.15 6.91 13.86
CA ARG A 130 5.61 6.66 13.91
C ARG A 130 6.01 5.55 14.88
N ASP A 131 5.07 4.70 15.20
CA ASP A 131 5.24 3.60 16.14
C ASP A 131 4.54 2.39 15.54
N MET A 132 5.33 1.36 15.27
CA MET A 132 4.88 0.11 14.67
C MET A 132 3.84 -0.59 15.54
N ALA A 133 4.07 -0.66 16.85
CA ALA A 133 3.13 -1.29 17.77
C ALA A 133 1.81 -0.53 17.78
N MET A 134 1.86 0.81 17.84
CA MET A 134 0.65 1.63 17.76
C MET A 134 -0.06 1.51 16.41
N ALA A 135 0.68 1.43 15.30
CA ALA A 135 0.09 1.26 13.98
C ALA A 135 -0.69 -0.06 13.87
N VAL A 136 -0.17 -1.14 14.46
CA VAL A 136 -0.88 -2.42 14.57
C VAL A 136 -2.10 -2.29 15.48
N ILE A 137 -1.93 -1.79 16.71
CA ILE A 137 -3.02 -1.68 17.70
C ILE A 137 -4.18 -0.83 17.16
N CYS A 138 -3.89 0.34 16.61
CA CYS A 138 -4.92 1.21 16.02
C CYS A 138 -5.55 0.58 14.77
N GLY A 139 -4.82 -0.29 14.07
CA GLY A 139 -5.31 -1.04 12.92
C GLY A 139 -6.23 -2.21 13.29
N MET A 140 -6.21 -2.72 14.53
CA MET A 140 -6.96 -3.94 14.91
C MET A 140 -8.47 -3.80 14.69
N SER A 141 -9.03 -2.61 14.91
CA SER A 141 -10.47 -2.38 14.73
C SER A 141 -10.94 -2.54 13.27
N TYR A 142 -10.02 -2.52 12.29
CA TYR A 142 -10.32 -2.82 10.90
C TYR A 142 -10.95 -4.21 10.73
N TRP A 143 -10.44 -5.18 11.48
CA TRP A 143 -10.84 -6.59 11.36
C TRP A 143 -12.23 -6.88 11.95
N LEU A 144 -12.75 -6.00 12.81
CA LEU A 144 -14.10 -6.17 13.38
C LEU A 144 -15.21 -5.99 12.34
N GLU A 145 -14.89 -5.36 11.21
CA GLU A 145 -15.82 -5.04 10.12
C GLU A 145 -15.59 -5.95 8.88
N ARG A 146 -14.69 -6.93 8.98
CA ARG A 146 -14.38 -7.87 7.91
C ARG A 146 -15.11 -9.19 8.12
N ASP A 147 -15.61 -9.75 7.03
CA ASP A 147 -16.22 -11.07 7.07
C ASP A 147 -15.17 -12.21 7.10
N GLU A 148 -15.63 -13.43 7.35
CA GLU A 148 -14.76 -14.60 7.45
C GLU A 148 -13.99 -14.88 6.14
N ALA A 149 -14.57 -14.57 4.98
CA ALA A 149 -13.93 -14.80 3.68
C ALA A 149 -12.84 -13.76 3.39
N GLU A 150 -13.09 -12.49 3.74
CA GLU A 150 -12.11 -11.41 3.67
C GLU A 150 -10.91 -11.69 4.59
N ILE A 151 -11.18 -12.13 5.83
CA ILE A 151 -10.14 -12.50 6.79
C ILE A 151 -9.35 -13.71 6.27
N ALA A 152 -10.01 -14.76 5.78
CA ALA A 152 -9.34 -15.93 5.22
C ALA A 152 -8.44 -15.58 4.03
N ALA A 153 -8.94 -14.74 3.11
CA ALA A 153 -8.17 -14.27 1.97
C ALA A 153 -6.94 -13.45 2.41
N PHE A 154 -7.08 -12.58 3.42
CA PHE A 154 -5.95 -11.87 3.98
C PHE A 154 -4.88 -12.82 4.53
N VAL A 155 -5.28 -13.79 5.36
CA VAL A 155 -4.36 -14.78 5.96
C VAL A 155 -3.66 -15.62 4.88
N GLU A 156 -4.38 -16.03 3.84
CA GLU A 156 -3.81 -16.75 2.70
C GLU A 156 -2.71 -15.94 2.01
N ALA A 157 -2.95 -14.65 1.74
CA ALA A 157 -1.94 -13.77 1.16
C ALA A 157 -0.77 -13.52 2.12
N CYS A 158 -1.00 -13.41 3.43
CA CYS A 158 0.11 -13.39 4.40
C CYS A 158 0.99 -14.64 4.28
N GLY A 159 0.40 -15.81 3.99
CA GLY A 159 1.11 -17.08 3.76
C GLY A 159 2.02 -17.09 2.52
N ARG A 160 1.66 -16.32 1.49
CA ARG A 160 2.40 -16.24 0.22
C ARG A 160 3.36 -15.05 0.16
N SER A 161 3.09 -13.99 0.93
CA SER A 161 3.85 -12.74 0.89
C SER A 161 5.31 -12.94 1.31
N PRO A 162 6.27 -12.39 0.55
CA PRO A 162 7.69 -12.44 0.91
C PRO A 162 8.06 -11.44 2.01
N ARG A 163 7.10 -10.64 2.52
CA ARG A 163 7.41 -9.61 3.50
C ARG A 163 7.79 -10.22 4.85
N PRO A 164 8.82 -9.69 5.53
CA PRO A 164 9.27 -10.24 6.81
C PRO A 164 8.22 -10.08 7.92
N ASP A 165 7.34 -9.09 7.84
CA ASP A 165 6.26 -8.84 8.79
C ASP A 165 4.98 -9.65 8.50
N ALA A 166 4.86 -10.30 7.34
CA ALA A 166 3.67 -11.08 6.98
C ALA A 166 3.38 -12.21 7.98
N VAL A 167 4.42 -12.82 8.55
CA VAL A 167 4.33 -13.92 9.53
C VAL A 167 3.58 -13.52 10.80
N VAL A 168 3.57 -12.23 11.16
CA VAL A 168 2.89 -11.72 12.37
C VAL A 168 1.37 -11.83 12.22
N PHE A 169 0.87 -11.84 10.99
CA PHE A 169 -0.55 -11.85 10.65
C PHE A 169 -1.11 -13.25 10.32
N GLN A 170 -0.29 -14.30 10.42
CA GLN A 170 -0.67 -15.69 10.13
C GLN A 170 -1.16 -16.47 11.37
N ARG A 171 -1.14 -15.86 12.56
CA ARG A 171 -1.45 -16.49 13.84
C ARG A 171 -2.71 -15.88 14.45
#